data_AF-A0A1F3TAQ6-F1
#
_entry.id   AF-A0A1F3TAQ6-F1
#
_cell.length_a   1.000
_cell.length_b   1.000
_cell.length_c   1.000
_cell.angle_alpha   90.00
_cell.angle_beta   90.00
_cell.angle_gamma   90.00
#
_symmetry.space_group_name_H-M   'P 1'
#
loop_
_entity.id
_entity.type
_entity.pdbx_description
1 polymer ?
#
loop_
_entity_poly.entity_id
_entity_poly.type
_entity_poly.pdbx_seq_one_letter_code
_entity_poly.pdbx_strand_id
1 'polypeptide(L)'
;MNSDCNLYLDKTFEALDDLSALVGSSALPIVSQIGFYLSETKRLEEKAKQFEKIDGVVFDFIITSFNELVTCFFTANKYIKECSVTGKGEHYSFAEWNKIFETLPGLLKVINFFQIENELEIILEDNGIRVITNLVENQNITNFRKKCYEVLRELIRKKTLLTYKITRDDNIKLDLFLNISHSEDTIYECIINQNEKFKLGFSNIFEQYQIGAHEAAALPRHLCLEITQDLQLKKHQGIPKQFTQVLGEFQIIHFSFLFRLVSIIIPFRGKLIKTSSYQRVGDTGRGDTLGIRRDVNVLGTHNICRYVDLFKIISE
;
A
#
# COMPACT_ATOMS: atom_id res chain seq x y z
N MET A 1 7.70 -13.62 -21.32
CA MET A 1 7.31 -12.27 -20.86
C MET A 1 5.87 -11.88 -21.17
N ASN A 2 5.03 -12.70 -21.84
CA ASN A 2 3.63 -12.35 -22.19
C ASN A 2 2.53 -12.86 -21.23
N SER A 3 2.85 -13.65 -20.20
CA SER A 3 1.82 -14.21 -19.30
C SER A 3 1.30 -13.21 -18.27
N ASP A 4 2.15 -12.30 -17.81
CA ASP A 4 1.85 -11.53 -16.61
C ASP A 4 0.91 -10.34 -16.94
N CYS A 5 1.07 -9.70 -18.11
CA CYS A 5 0.19 -8.61 -18.57
C CYS A 5 -1.26 -9.03 -18.86
N ASN A 6 -1.53 -10.30 -19.16
CA ASN A 6 -2.92 -10.79 -19.30
C ASN A 6 -3.58 -10.92 -17.92
N LEU A 7 -2.85 -11.47 -16.95
CA LEU A 7 -3.33 -11.61 -15.58
C LEU A 7 -3.64 -10.25 -14.89
N TYR A 8 -2.90 -9.19 -15.23
CA TYR A 8 -3.15 -7.85 -14.68
C TYR A 8 -4.45 -7.24 -15.17
N LEU A 9 -4.79 -7.35 -16.46
CA LEU A 9 -6.03 -6.79 -16.97
C LEU A 9 -7.26 -7.56 -16.50
N ASP A 10 -7.19 -8.88 -16.42
CA ASP A 10 -8.31 -9.70 -15.93
C ASP A 10 -8.72 -9.25 -14.51
N LYS A 11 -7.74 -8.99 -13.64
CA LYS A 11 -7.98 -8.44 -12.29
C LYS A 11 -8.55 -7.02 -12.31
N THR A 12 -8.13 -6.19 -13.26
CA THR A 12 -8.69 -4.85 -13.43
C THR A 12 -10.15 -4.91 -13.87
N PHE A 13 -10.50 -5.80 -14.81
CA PHE A 13 -11.89 -5.99 -15.23
C PHE A 13 -12.77 -6.55 -14.10
N GLU A 14 -12.28 -7.54 -13.34
CA GLU A 14 -12.96 -8.01 -12.13
C GLU A 14 -13.18 -6.86 -11.13
N ALA A 15 -12.19 -5.98 -10.94
CA ALA A 15 -12.31 -4.83 -10.06
C ALA A 15 -13.29 -3.76 -10.60
N LEU A 16 -13.38 -3.61 -11.92
CA LEU A 16 -14.35 -2.74 -12.58
C LEU A 16 -15.80 -3.25 -12.38
N ASP A 17 -16.01 -4.57 -12.43
CA ASP A 17 -17.31 -5.17 -12.09
C ASP A 17 -17.68 -4.94 -10.62
N ASP A 18 -16.71 -5.12 -9.70
CA ASP A 18 -16.86 -4.78 -8.28
C ASP A 18 -17.23 -3.29 -8.08
N LEU A 19 -16.61 -2.38 -8.84
CA LEU A 19 -16.93 -0.95 -8.82
C LEU A 19 -18.35 -0.69 -9.31
N SER A 20 -18.77 -1.34 -10.40
CA SER A 20 -20.14 -1.20 -10.89
C SER A 20 -21.16 -1.68 -9.85
N ALA A 21 -20.87 -2.77 -9.14
CA ALA A 21 -21.72 -3.25 -8.05
C ALA A 21 -21.77 -2.28 -6.85
N LEU A 22 -20.67 -1.59 -6.55
CA LEU A 22 -20.57 -0.62 -5.45
C LEU A 22 -21.28 0.71 -5.75
N VAL A 23 -21.14 1.24 -6.97
CA VAL A 23 -21.72 2.53 -7.37
C VAL A 23 -23.17 2.39 -7.85
N GLY A 24 -23.54 1.21 -8.37
CA GLY A 24 -24.85 0.92 -8.93
C GLY A 24 -24.91 1.14 -10.45
N SER A 25 -26.10 0.95 -11.02
CA SER A 25 -26.31 0.94 -12.49
C SER A 25 -25.94 2.24 -13.20
N SER A 26 -25.85 3.36 -12.48
CA SER A 26 -25.42 4.66 -13.02
C SER A 26 -23.95 4.68 -13.44
N ALA A 27 -23.08 3.86 -12.83
CA ALA A 27 -21.66 3.79 -13.19
C ALA A 27 -21.35 2.84 -14.35
N LEU A 28 -22.32 2.01 -14.76
CA LEU A 28 -22.10 0.96 -15.76
C LEU A 28 -21.53 1.50 -17.09
N PRO A 29 -21.99 2.66 -17.61
CA PRO A 29 -21.39 3.28 -18.80
C PRO A 29 -19.94 3.74 -18.57
N ILE A 30 -19.67 4.35 -17.41
CA ILE A 30 -18.34 4.86 -17.04
C ILE A 30 -17.34 3.70 -16.91
N VAL A 31 -17.74 2.65 -16.19
CA VAL A 31 -16.94 1.43 -15.99
C VAL A 31 -16.65 0.74 -17.33
N SER A 32 -17.65 0.62 -18.20
CA SER A 32 -17.49 0.02 -19.53
C SER A 32 -16.51 0.81 -20.39
N GLN A 33 -16.57 2.14 -20.32
CA GLN A 33 -15.65 3.02 -21.03
C GLN A 33 -14.23 2.92 -20.49
N ILE A 34 -14.03 2.97 -19.17
CA ILE A 34 -12.70 2.75 -18.55
C ILE A 34 -12.11 1.43 -19.05
N GLY A 35 -12.89 0.35 -19.00
CA GLY A 35 -12.47 -0.96 -19.48
C GLY A 35 -12.04 -0.96 -20.95
N PHE A 36 -12.82 -0.30 -21.82
CA PHE A 36 -12.48 -0.15 -23.23
C PHE A 36 -11.14 0.56 -23.42
N TYR A 37 -10.93 1.72 -22.79
CA TYR A 37 -9.71 2.49 -22.97
C TYR A 37 -8.49 1.80 -22.36
N LEU A 38 -8.62 1.13 -21.21
CA LEU A 38 -7.54 0.32 -20.65
C LEU A 38 -7.14 -0.83 -21.59
N SER A 39 -8.12 -1.46 -22.25
CA SER A 39 -7.86 -2.52 -23.23
C SER A 39 -7.14 -2.01 -24.49
N GLU A 40 -7.57 -0.86 -25.03
CA GLU A 40 -6.95 -0.25 -26.20
C GLU A 40 -5.55 0.27 -25.90
N THR A 41 -5.36 0.84 -24.72
CA THR A 41 -4.05 1.28 -24.22
C THR A 41 -3.04 0.14 -24.21
N LYS A 42 -3.41 -1.01 -23.62
CA LYS A 42 -2.57 -2.20 -23.67
C LYS A 42 -2.28 -2.64 -25.09
N ARG A 43 -3.31 -2.68 -25.96
CA ARG A 43 -3.15 -3.08 -27.37
C ARG A 43 -2.14 -2.20 -28.11
N LEU A 44 -2.06 -0.91 -27.75
CA LEU A 44 -1.09 0.03 -28.30
C LEU A 44 0.30 -0.17 -27.71
N GLU A 45 0.43 -0.38 -26.40
CA GLU A 45 1.71 -0.69 -25.73
C GLU A 45 2.36 -1.97 -26.29
N GLU A 46 1.58 -3.04 -26.46
CA GLU A 46 2.04 -4.32 -27.03
C GLU A 46 2.53 -4.17 -28.48
N LYS A 47 1.89 -3.28 -29.26
CA LYS A 47 2.29 -3.00 -30.65
C LYS A 47 3.53 -2.12 -30.74
N ALA A 48 3.68 -1.14 -29.85
CA ALA A 48 4.75 -0.16 -29.91
C ALA A 48 6.10 -0.70 -29.42
N LYS A 49 6.13 -1.77 -28.61
CA LYS A 49 7.36 -2.29 -27.94
C LYS A 49 8.17 -1.22 -27.18
N GLN A 50 7.58 -0.05 -26.94
CA GLN A 50 8.13 1.06 -26.19
C GLN A 50 7.05 1.46 -25.18
N PHE A 51 7.41 1.41 -23.90
CA PHE A 51 6.53 1.65 -22.75
C PHE A 51 6.34 3.14 -22.44
N GLU A 52 6.71 4.05 -23.34
CA GLU A 52 7.17 5.36 -22.87
C GLU A 52 6.16 6.50 -22.85
N LYS A 53 4.94 6.33 -23.36
CA LYS A 53 3.78 7.18 -23.01
C LYS A 53 2.56 6.78 -23.84
N ILE A 54 1.45 6.58 -23.15
CA ILE A 54 0.14 6.53 -23.78
C ILE A 54 -0.18 7.95 -24.29
N ASP A 55 -0.78 8.08 -25.47
CA ASP A 55 -1.18 9.37 -26.03
C ASP A 55 -2.02 10.17 -25.02
N GLY A 56 -1.74 11.48 -24.91
CA GLY A 56 -2.34 12.36 -23.87
C GLY A 56 -3.88 12.33 -23.83
N VAL A 57 -4.53 12.10 -24.98
CA VAL A 57 -5.99 11.96 -25.08
C VAL A 57 -6.54 10.80 -24.25
N VAL A 58 -5.80 9.69 -24.14
CA VAL A 58 -6.23 8.52 -23.36
C VAL A 58 -6.04 8.76 -21.86
N PHE A 59 -5.00 9.49 -21.47
CA PHE A 59 -4.80 9.88 -20.06
C PHE A 59 -5.85 10.87 -19.57
N ASP A 60 -6.14 11.91 -20.37
CA ASP A 60 -7.22 12.86 -20.06
C ASP A 60 -8.55 12.13 -19.87
N PHE A 61 -8.80 11.10 -20.68
CA PHE A 61 -9.98 10.25 -20.57
C PHE A 61 -10.00 9.41 -19.28
N ILE A 62 -8.89 8.74 -18.94
CA ILE A 62 -8.79 7.95 -17.71
C ILE A 62 -9.03 8.83 -16.48
N ILE A 63 -8.42 10.02 -16.43
CA ILE A 63 -8.60 10.96 -15.32
C ILE A 63 -10.05 11.44 -15.25
N THR A 64 -10.63 11.84 -16.39
CA THR A 64 -12.02 12.30 -16.45
C THR A 64 -12.97 11.19 -15.98
N SER A 65 -12.79 9.97 -16.46
CA SER A 65 -13.62 8.82 -16.08
C SER A 65 -13.45 8.43 -14.62
N PHE A 66 -12.22 8.51 -14.09
CA PHE A 66 -11.95 8.29 -12.67
C PHE A 66 -12.69 9.32 -11.82
N ASN A 67 -12.60 10.60 -12.18
CA ASN A 67 -13.30 11.69 -11.50
C ASN A 67 -14.81 11.47 -11.54
N GLU A 68 -15.38 11.18 -12.72
CA GLU A 68 -16.80 10.91 -12.86
C GLU A 68 -17.25 9.70 -12.02
N LEU A 69 -16.47 8.62 -12.00
CA LEU A 69 -16.77 7.41 -11.22
C LEU A 69 -16.81 7.71 -9.72
N VAL A 70 -15.78 8.38 -9.22
CA VAL A 70 -15.64 8.78 -7.81
C VAL A 70 -16.75 9.74 -7.42
N THR A 71 -17.00 10.77 -8.23
CA THR A 71 -18.08 11.73 -7.98
C THR A 71 -19.43 11.02 -7.98
N CYS A 72 -19.70 10.10 -8.91
CA CYS A 72 -20.94 9.31 -8.92
C CYS A 72 -21.10 8.46 -7.65
N PHE A 73 -20.02 7.81 -7.18
CA PHE A 73 -20.04 7.03 -5.95
C PHE A 73 -20.39 7.88 -4.74
N PHE A 74 -19.74 9.04 -4.58
CA PHE A 74 -19.94 9.87 -3.39
C PHE A 74 -21.21 10.70 -3.44
N THR A 75 -21.64 11.19 -4.59
CA THR A 75 -22.90 11.94 -4.74
C THR A 75 -24.14 11.06 -4.58
N ALA A 76 -24.02 9.74 -4.75
CA ALA A 76 -25.08 8.80 -4.35
C ALA A 76 -25.35 8.83 -2.83
N ASN A 77 -24.38 9.29 -2.02
CA ASN A 77 -24.54 9.50 -0.59
C ASN A 77 -25.11 10.89 -0.31
N LYS A 78 -26.36 10.94 0.16
CA LYS A 78 -27.10 12.18 0.48
C LYS A 78 -26.43 13.12 1.50
N TYR A 79 -25.44 12.63 2.26
CA TYR A 79 -24.74 13.42 3.28
C TYR A 79 -23.49 14.13 2.75
N ILE A 80 -23.03 13.76 1.56
CA ILE A 80 -21.89 14.38 0.88
C ILE A 80 -22.44 15.45 -0.05
N LYS A 81 -22.09 16.70 0.23
CA LYS A 81 -22.48 17.88 -0.56
C LYS A 81 -21.52 18.13 -1.70
N GLU A 82 -20.23 17.91 -1.46
CA GLU A 82 -19.17 18.18 -2.41
C GLU A 82 -18.11 17.08 -2.38
N CYS A 83 -17.66 16.68 -3.57
CA CYS A 83 -16.56 15.76 -3.79
C CYS A 83 -15.60 16.41 -4.78
N SER A 84 -14.38 16.72 -4.34
CA SER A 84 -13.33 17.25 -5.20
C SER A 84 -12.26 16.20 -5.44
N VAL A 85 -11.72 16.19 -6.66
CA VAL A 85 -10.56 15.37 -7.03
C VAL A 85 -9.45 16.29 -7.52
N THR A 86 -8.29 16.21 -6.90
CA THR A 86 -7.11 17.02 -7.21
C THR A 86 -5.86 16.12 -7.31
N GLY A 87 -4.72 16.69 -7.71
CA GLY A 87 -3.43 15.97 -7.73
C GLY A 87 -2.91 15.72 -9.14
N LYS A 88 -1.92 14.81 -9.23
CA LYS A 88 -1.06 14.60 -10.40
C LYS A 88 -1.35 13.29 -11.15
N GLY A 89 -2.62 12.99 -11.40
CA GLY A 89 -3.02 11.75 -12.08
C GLY A 89 -2.42 11.61 -13.49
N GLU A 90 -2.10 12.72 -14.14
CA GLU A 90 -1.48 12.81 -15.46
C GLU A 90 -0.03 12.33 -15.51
N HIS A 91 0.61 12.13 -14.35
CA HIS A 91 1.98 11.62 -14.25
C HIS A 91 2.06 10.12 -14.00
N TYR A 92 0.93 9.46 -13.74
CA TYR A 92 0.90 8.02 -13.53
C TYR A 92 1.14 7.27 -14.83
N SER A 93 1.96 6.23 -14.73
CA SER A 93 2.08 5.17 -15.72
C SER A 93 0.81 4.33 -15.81
N PHE A 94 0.68 3.54 -16.88
CA PHE A 94 -0.41 2.58 -17.04
C PHE A 94 -0.48 1.58 -15.88
N ALA A 95 0.67 1.12 -15.40
CA ALA A 95 0.75 0.18 -14.28
C ALA A 95 0.17 0.77 -12.99
N GLU A 96 0.43 2.06 -12.73
CA GLU A 96 -0.12 2.78 -11.57
C GLU A 96 -1.63 2.95 -11.69
N TRP A 97 -2.16 3.34 -12.85
CA TRP A 97 -3.60 3.43 -13.09
C TRP A 97 -4.31 2.08 -12.95
N ASN A 98 -3.75 1.02 -13.51
CA ASN A 98 -4.27 -0.34 -13.29
C ASN A 98 -4.29 -0.69 -11.81
N LYS A 99 -3.23 -0.34 -11.08
CA LYS A 99 -3.17 -0.61 -9.65
C LYS A 99 -4.22 0.15 -8.85
N ILE A 100 -4.48 1.39 -9.25
CA ILE A 100 -5.57 2.21 -8.70
C ILE A 100 -6.91 1.52 -8.92
N PHE A 101 -7.25 1.16 -10.15
CA PHE A 101 -8.55 0.52 -10.42
C PHE A 101 -8.67 -0.83 -9.71
N GLU A 102 -7.59 -1.62 -9.61
CA GLU A 102 -7.58 -2.88 -8.87
C GLU A 102 -7.88 -2.69 -7.36
N THR A 103 -7.49 -1.56 -6.77
CA THR A 103 -7.53 -1.34 -5.31
C THR A 103 -8.59 -0.36 -4.85
N LEU A 104 -9.10 0.47 -5.75
CA LEU A 104 -10.18 1.43 -5.53
C LEU A 104 -11.43 0.81 -4.87
N PRO A 105 -11.95 -0.38 -5.29
CA PRO A 105 -13.09 -0.99 -4.60
C PRO A 105 -12.87 -1.16 -3.10
N GLY A 106 -11.65 -1.56 -2.69
CA GLY A 106 -11.31 -1.74 -1.28
C GLY A 106 -11.30 -0.42 -0.52
N LEU A 107 -10.70 0.63 -1.11
CA LEU A 107 -10.72 1.97 -0.55
C LEU A 107 -12.15 2.49 -0.36
N LEU A 108 -12.98 2.40 -1.41
CA LEU A 108 -14.37 2.83 -1.39
C LEU A 108 -15.22 2.03 -0.37
N LYS A 109 -15.00 0.71 -0.25
CA LYS A 109 -15.64 -0.13 0.78
C LYS A 109 -15.31 0.36 2.19
N VAL A 110 -14.04 0.68 2.47
CA VAL A 110 -13.62 1.20 3.79
C VAL A 110 -14.27 2.55 4.06
N ILE A 111 -14.27 3.45 3.08
CA ILE A 111 -14.89 4.76 3.20
C ILE A 111 -16.40 4.63 3.51
N ASN A 112 -17.11 3.70 2.85
CA ASN A 112 -18.53 3.43 3.09
C ASN A 112 -18.86 2.90 4.50
N PHE A 113 -17.88 2.44 5.28
CA PHE A 113 -18.12 2.11 6.69
C PHE A 113 -18.26 3.35 7.57
N PHE A 114 -17.76 4.50 7.11
CA PHE A 114 -17.79 5.76 7.84
C PHE A 114 -19.00 6.60 7.44
N GLN A 115 -19.58 7.28 8.43
CA GLN A 115 -20.56 8.32 8.16
C GLN A 115 -19.79 9.61 7.92
N ILE A 116 -19.85 10.07 6.69
CA ILE A 116 -19.15 11.25 6.19
C ILE A 116 -20.11 12.43 6.12
N GLU A 117 -19.62 13.61 6.47
CA GLU A 117 -20.37 14.86 6.42
C GLU A 117 -19.73 15.92 5.52
N ASN A 118 -20.58 16.57 4.72
CA ASN A 118 -20.29 17.75 3.91
C ASN A 118 -19.34 17.49 2.74
N GLU A 119 -18.04 17.39 3.00
CA GLU A 119 -17.00 17.51 2.00
C GLU A 119 -16.07 16.29 2.01
N LEU A 120 -15.68 15.87 0.82
CA LEU A 120 -14.69 14.83 0.60
C LEU A 120 -13.69 15.31 -0.45
N GLU A 121 -12.41 15.26 -0.10
CA GLU A 121 -11.32 15.59 -1.01
C GLU A 121 -10.54 14.31 -1.33
N ILE A 122 -10.33 14.07 -2.63
CA ILE A 122 -9.45 13.01 -3.11
C ILE A 122 -8.23 13.64 -3.75
N ILE A 123 -7.05 13.25 -3.29
CA ILE A 123 -5.78 13.74 -3.80
C ILE A 123 -5.03 12.57 -4.43
N LEU A 124 -4.71 12.69 -5.71
CA LEU A 124 -3.82 11.79 -6.45
C LEU A 124 -2.37 12.21 -6.18
N GLU A 125 -1.67 11.43 -5.35
CA GLU A 125 -0.26 11.66 -4.96
C GLU A 125 0.67 10.74 -5.73
N ASP A 126 1.93 11.13 -5.94
CA ASP A 126 2.92 10.37 -6.73
C ASP A 126 3.07 8.87 -6.32
N ASN A 127 2.66 8.49 -5.10
CA ASN A 127 2.75 7.15 -4.53
C ASN A 127 1.39 6.53 -4.14
N GLY A 128 0.25 7.16 -4.45
CA GLY A 128 -1.04 6.65 -3.99
C GLY A 128 -2.24 7.59 -4.11
N ILE A 129 -3.32 7.21 -3.42
CA ILE A 129 -4.55 8.00 -3.33
C ILE A 129 -4.78 8.37 -1.88
N ARG A 130 -4.94 9.67 -1.61
CA ARG A 130 -5.37 10.18 -0.32
C ARG A 130 -6.83 10.59 -0.37
N VAL A 131 -7.60 10.26 0.67
CA VAL A 131 -8.98 10.69 0.86
C VAL A 131 -9.08 11.39 2.20
N ILE A 132 -9.44 12.66 2.18
CA ILE A 132 -9.60 13.51 3.35
C ILE A 132 -11.08 13.85 3.49
N THR A 133 -11.63 13.63 4.69
CA THR A 133 -13.06 13.87 4.93
C THR A 133 -13.38 14.14 6.40
N ASN A 134 -14.55 14.73 6.66
CA ASN A 134 -15.07 14.95 8.01
C ASN A 134 -16.00 13.80 8.42
N LEU A 135 -15.79 13.27 9.62
CA LEU A 135 -16.64 12.23 10.20
C LEU A 135 -17.76 12.86 11.03
N VAL A 136 -18.94 12.25 10.98
CA VAL A 136 -20.05 12.56 11.90
C VAL A 136 -19.59 12.31 13.35
N GLU A 137 -19.87 13.26 14.24
CA GLU A 137 -19.57 13.11 15.67
C GLU A 137 -20.31 11.90 16.27
N ASN A 138 -19.68 11.23 17.23
CA ASN A 138 -20.24 10.08 17.96
C ASN A 138 -20.53 8.82 17.14
N GLN A 139 -19.96 8.66 15.94
CA GLN A 139 -20.07 7.41 15.20
C GLN A 139 -19.41 6.24 15.97
N ASN A 140 -20.14 5.13 16.17
CA ASN A 140 -19.56 3.90 16.72
C ASN A 140 -18.77 3.13 15.65
N ILE A 141 -17.54 3.59 15.38
CA ILE A 141 -16.65 3.01 14.38
C ILE A 141 -16.19 1.57 14.72
N THR A 142 -16.26 1.18 16.00
CA THR A 142 -15.76 -0.13 16.48
C THR A 142 -16.51 -1.30 15.83
N ASN A 143 -17.78 -1.10 15.47
CA ASN A 143 -18.61 -2.12 14.83
C ASN A 143 -18.10 -2.52 13.44
N PHE A 144 -17.31 -1.67 12.78
CA PHE A 144 -16.76 -1.94 11.45
C PHE A 144 -15.39 -2.60 11.49
N ARG A 145 -14.78 -2.76 12.67
CA ARG A 145 -13.42 -3.28 12.83
C ARG A 145 -13.16 -4.57 12.04
N LYS A 146 -14.05 -5.57 12.16
CA LYS A 146 -13.88 -6.85 11.46
C LYS A 146 -13.92 -6.68 9.94
N LYS A 147 -14.87 -5.89 9.43
CA LYS A 147 -15.03 -5.61 7.99
C LYS A 147 -13.82 -4.84 7.44
N CYS A 148 -13.33 -3.84 8.19
CA CYS A 148 -12.11 -3.13 7.84
C CYS A 148 -10.91 -4.07 7.74
N TYR A 149 -10.75 -5.01 8.67
CA TYR A 149 -9.65 -5.97 8.60
C TYR A 149 -9.72 -6.91 7.41
N GLU A 150 -10.92 -7.34 7.01
CA GLU A 150 -11.11 -8.15 5.81
C GLU A 150 -10.62 -7.39 4.57
N VAL A 151 -11.05 -6.14 4.41
CA VAL A 151 -10.62 -5.29 3.28
C VAL A 151 -9.12 -4.96 3.33
N LEU A 152 -8.58 -4.64 4.51
CA LEU A 152 -7.15 -4.38 4.68
C LEU A 152 -6.30 -5.58 4.27
N ARG A 153 -6.72 -6.81 4.61
CA ARG A 153 -6.04 -8.04 4.19
C ARG A 153 -6.08 -8.24 2.68
N GLU A 154 -7.18 -7.89 2.02
CA GLU A 154 -7.27 -7.93 0.55
C GLU A 154 -6.30 -6.94 -0.10
N LEU A 155 -6.25 -5.69 0.39
CA LEU A 155 -5.32 -4.67 -0.09
C LEU A 155 -3.85 -5.06 0.12
N ILE A 156 -3.54 -5.67 1.26
CA ILE A 156 -2.20 -6.21 1.59
C ILE A 156 -1.80 -7.32 0.61
N ARG A 157 -2.71 -8.24 0.25
CA ARG A 157 -2.45 -9.28 -0.78
C ARG A 157 -2.20 -8.68 -2.16
N LYS A 158 -2.84 -7.54 -2.44
CA LYS A 158 -2.57 -6.70 -3.61
C LYS A 158 -1.29 -5.87 -3.44
N LYS A 159 -0.49 -6.06 -2.39
CA LYS A 159 0.76 -5.33 -2.11
C LYS A 159 0.57 -3.82 -2.00
N THR A 160 -0.57 -3.40 -1.46
CA THR A 160 -0.90 -2.00 -1.18
C THR A 160 -1.18 -1.83 0.30
N LEU A 161 -0.95 -0.63 0.82
CA LEU A 161 -1.13 -0.32 2.23
C LEU A 161 -2.15 0.81 2.38
N LEU A 162 -3.24 0.53 3.09
CA LEU A 162 -4.21 1.55 3.47
C LEU A 162 -3.97 1.97 4.92
N THR A 163 -3.42 3.16 5.09
CA THR A 163 -3.16 3.77 6.39
C THR A 163 -4.12 4.91 6.68
N TYR A 164 -4.22 5.30 7.96
CA TYR A 164 -5.10 6.38 8.38
C TYR A 164 -4.43 7.35 9.35
N LYS A 165 -4.94 8.56 9.39
CA LYS A 165 -4.69 9.56 10.42
C LYS A 165 -6.03 10.20 10.82
N ILE A 166 -6.24 10.38 12.12
CA ILE A 166 -7.38 11.14 12.65
C ILE A 166 -6.83 12.40 13.31
N THR A 167 -7.34 13.55 12.89
CA THR A 167 -7.05 14.84 13.52
C THR A 167 -8.32 15.34 14.20
N ARG A 168 -8.18 15.86 15.43
CA ARG A 168 -9.29 16.39 16.22
C ARG A 168 -8.97 17.85 16.56
N ASP A 169 -9.34 18.72 15.63
CA ASP A 169 -9.32 20.17 15.86
C ASP A 169 -10.78 20.59 16.14
N ASP A 170 -11.40 21.37 15.25
CA ASP A 170 -12.82 21.76 15.37
C ASP A 170 -13.80 20.66 14.94
N ASN A 171 -13.38 19.79 14.02
CA ASN A 171 -14.12 18.61 13.55
C ASN A 171 -13.21 17.37 13.59
N ILE A 172 -13.81 16.17 13.60
CA ILE A 172 -13.05 14.92 13.47
C ILE A 172 -12.74 14.68 11.99
N LYS A 173 -11.49 14.96 11.60
CA LYS A 173 -11.00 14.71 10.24
C LYS A 173 -10.39 13.32 10.12
N LEU A 174 -10.82 12.58 9.11
CA LEU A 174 -10.24 11.31 8.69
C LEU A 174 -9.42 11.54 7.42
N ASP A 175 -8.14 11.20 7.48
CA ASP A 175 -7.23 11.14 6.34
C ASP A 175 -6.88 9.67 6.11
N LEU A 176 -7.33 9.11 4.99
CA LEU A 176 -7.02 7.77 4.53
C LEU A 176 -6.02 7.86 3.38
N PHE A 177 -4.95 7.08 3.44
CA PHE A 177 -3.94 7.02 2.40
C PHE A 177 -3.75 5.59 1.91
N LEU A 178 -4.07 5.34 0.64
CA LEU A 178 -3.84 4.10 -0.07
C LEU A 178 -2.53 4.20 -0.85
N ASN A 179 -1.48 3.60 -0.31
CA ASN A 179 -0.16 3.57 -0.91
C ASN A 179 -0.03 2.41 -1.89
N ILE A 180 0.25 2.74 -3.16
CA ILE A 180 0.39 1.78 -4.26
C ILE A 180 1.84 1.65 -4.74
N SER A 181 2.79 2.34 -4.12
CA SER A 181 4.18 2.47 -4.60
C SER A 181 5.05 1.21 -4.44
N HIS A 182 4.48 0.07 -4.04
CA HIS A 182 5.23 -1.16 -3.95
C HIS A 182 5.77 -1.58 -5.33
N SER A 183 7.06 -1.87 -5.39
CA SER A 183 7.74 -2.40 -6.57
C SER A 183 8.47 -3.68 -6.21
N GLU A 184 8.31 -4.72 -7.02
CA GLU A 184 9.06 -5.96 -6.88
C GLU A 184 10.53 -5.80 -7.31
N ASP A 185 10.83 -4.76 -8.09
CA ASP A 185 12.17 -4.47 -8.60
C ASP A 185 13.06 -3.75 -7.59
N THR A 186 12.46 -3.20 -6.52
CA THR A 186 13.15 -2.41 -5.52
C THR A 186 13.01 -3.03 -4.13
N ILE A 187 14.11 -3.08 -3.40
CA ILE A 187 14.12 -3.51 -2.00
C ILE A 187 14.70 -2.43 -1.08
N TYR A 188 14.19 -2.41 0.15
CA TYR A 188 14.72 -1.63 1.26
C TYR A 188 15.68 -2.50 2.08
N GLU A 189 16.98 -2.24 2.06
CA GLU A 189 17.97 -3.08 2.76
C GLU A 189 18.40 -2.53 4.13
N CYS A 190 18.42 -3.38 5.15
CA CYS A 190 18.99 -3.12 6.47
C CYS A 190 20.15 -4.09 6.78
N ILE A 191 21.26 -3.57 7.28
CA ILE A 191 22.40 -4.38 7.75
C ILE A 191 22.21 -4.69 9.24
N ILE A 192 22.24 -5.98 9.58
CA ILE A 192 21.89 -6.46 10.94
C ILE A 192 23.11 -6.79 11.80
N ASN A 193 24.26 -7.13 11.21
CA ASN A 193 25.45 -7.47 11.98
C ASN A 193 26.66 -6.58 11.67
N GLN A 194 27.54 -6.44 12.67
CA GLN A 194 28.77 -5.65 12.59
C GLN A 194 29.79 -6.19 11.56
N ASN A 195 29.62 -7.44 11.14
CA ASN A 195 30.49 -8.09 10.16
C ASN A 195 29.99 -7.93 8.71
N GLU A 196 28.90 -7.17 8.49
CA GLU A 196 28.22 -6.91 7.22
C GLU A 196 27.75 -8.16 6.42
N LYS A 197 27.90 -9.36 6.98
CA LYS A 197 27.65 -10.62 6.24
C LYS A 197 26.17 -10.88 5.94
N PHE A 198 25.26 -10.27 6.70
CA PHE A 198 23.82 -10.49 6.60
C PHE A 198 23.06 -9.17 6.45
N LYS A 199 22.26 -9.11 5.39
CA LYS A 199 21.31 -8.03 5.11
C LYS A 199 19.89 -8.56 5.17
N LEU A 200 18.96 -7.76 5.67
CA LEU A 200 17.53 -7.97 5.46
C LEU A 200 17.05 -7.03 4.38
N GLY A 201 16.33 -7.57 3.39
CA GLY A 201 15.61 -6.79 2.40
C GLY A 201 14.13 -6.75 2.74
N PHE A 202 13.51 -5.58 2.63
CA PHE A 202 12.09 -5.37 2.82
C PHE A 202 11.47 -4.76 1.57
N SER A 203 10.13 -4.67 1.54
CA SER A 203 9.42 -3.91 0.52
C SER A 203 9.89 -2.45 0.51
N ASN A 204 10.12 -1.89 -0.67
CA ASN A 204 10.48 -0.49 -0.87
C ASN A 204 9.49 0.49 -0.21
N ILE A 205 8.21 0.12 -0.15
CA ILE A 205 7.13 0.95 0.41
C ILE A 205 7.34 1.30 1.89
N PHE A 206 8.11 0.50 2.64
CA PHE A 206 8.23 0.66 4.09
C PHE A 206 9.13 1.81 4.52
N GLU A 207 10.02 2.28 3.64
CA GLU A 207 10.84 3.47 3.90
C GLU A 207 9.97 4.68 4.27
N GLN A 208 8.81 4.81 3.62
CA GLN A 208 7.87 5.92 3.81
C GLN A 208 7.17 5.88 5.18
N TYR A 209 7.27 4.76 5.90
CA TYR A 209 6.65 4.54 7.21
C TYR A 209 7.68 4.54 8.34
N GLN A 210 8.94 4.89 8.05
CA GLN A 210 9.94 5.07 9.09
C GLN A 210 9.58 6.29 9.95
N ILE A 211 9.60 6.11 11.27
CA ILE A 211 9.32 7.17 12.24
C ILE A 211 10.53 7.47 13.12
N GLY A 212 10.58 8.70 13.62
CA GLY A 212 11.61 9.15 14.56
C GLY A 212 11.36 8.70 16.01
N ALA A 213 12.38 8.81 16.86
CA ALA A 213 12.27 8.46 18.28
C ALA A 213 11.20 9.29 19.03
N HIS A 214 11.04 10.57 18.67
CA HIS A 214 10.02 11.45 19.26
C HIS A 214 8.60 10.99 18.92
N GLU A 215 8.33 10.67 17.65
CA GLU A 215 7.04 10.14 17.21
C GLU A 215 6.75 8.79 17.85
N ALA A 216 7.75 7.91 17.90
CA ALA A 216 7.65 6.59 18.53
C ALA A 216 7.26 6.68 20.02
N ALA A 217 7.80 7.67 20.75
CA ALA A 217 7.48 7.90 22.15
C ALA A 217 6.05 8.41 22.38
N ALA A 218 5.45 9.07 21.38
CA ALA A 218 4.10 9.61 21.44
C ALA A 218 3.01 8.58 21.05
N LEU A 219 3.40 7.43 20.49
CA LEU A 219 2.44 6.41 20.06
C LEU A 219 1.71 5.76 21.24
N PRO A 220 0.41 5.47 21.11
CA PRO A 220 -0.35 4.72 22.12
C PRO A 220 0.16 3.27 22.21
N ARG A 221 -0.32 2.49 23.19
CA ARG A 221 -0.03 1.05 23.23
C ARG A 221 -0.59 0.33 22.00
N HIS A 222 0.24 -0.46 21.35
CA HIS A 222 -0.10 -1.20 20.12
C HIS A 222 0.79 -2.43 19.96
N LEU A 223 0.56 -3.24 18.91
CA LEU A 223 1.42 -4.38 18.63
C LEU A 223 2.77 -3.91 18.09
N CYS A 224 3.85 -4.26 18.78
CA CYS A 224 5.19 -4.00 18.31
C CYS A 224 5.93 -5.31 18.08
N LEU A 225 6.57 -5.45 16.93
CA LEU A 225 7.36 -6.60 16.53
C LEU A 225 8.83 -6.19 16.45
N GLU A 226 9.67 -6.76 17.30
CA GLU A 226 11.12 -6.57 17.26
C GLU A 226 11.74 -7.73 16.49
N ILE A 227 12.49 -7.42 15.44
CA ILE A 227 13.43 -8.36 14.83
C ILE A 227 14.74 -8.20 15.58
N THR A 228 15.22 -9.21 16.29
CA THR A 228 16.47 -9.09 17.07
C THR A 228 17.71 -9.25 16.19
N GLN A 229 18.89 -8.93 16.72
CA GLN A 229 20.17 -9.10 16.00
C GLN A 229 20.45 -10.56 15.59
N ASP A 230 19.93 -11.53 16.35
CA ASP A 230 19.94 -12.96 16.05
C ASP A 230 18.76 -13.43 15.18
N LEU A 231 18.05 -12.49 14.54
CA LEU A 231 16.93 -12.74 13.61
C LEU A 231 15.73 -13.45 14.25
N GLN A 232 15.51 -13.28 15.55
CA GLN A 232 14.31 -13.76 16.23
C GLN A 232 13.23 -12.68 16.24
N LEU A 233 11.96 -13.10 16.23
CA LEU A 233 10.82 -12.19 16.34
C LEU A 233 10.34 -12.13 17.79
N LYS A 234 10.43 -10.96 18.41
CA LYS A 234 9.85 -10.68 19.74
C LYS A 234 8.62 -9.80 19.61
N LYS A 235 7.61 -10.06 20.44
CA LYS A 235 6.36 -9.28 20.48
C LYS A 235 6.34 -8.42 21.73
N HIS A 236 6.00 -7.15 21.57
CA HIS A 236 5.87 -6.16 22.63
C HIS A 236 4.50 -5.48 22.55
N GLN A 237 4.06 -4.94 23.68
CA GLN A 237 2.84 -4.12 23.76
C GLN A 237 3.22 -2.65 23.96
N GLY A 238 3.35 -1.93 22.85
CA GLY A 238 3.98 -0.62 22.75
C GLY A 238 5.47 -0.72 22.44
N ILE A 239 6.07 0.40 22.06
CA ILE A 239 7.51 0.50 21.77
C ILE A 239 8.27 0.56 23.10
N PRO A 240 9.18 -0.40 23.40
CA PRO A 240 9.94 -0.36 24.64
C PRO A 240 10.83 0.90 24.74
N LYS A 241 10.91 1.49 25.95
CA LYS A 241 11.61 2.76 26.19
C LYS A 241 13.07 2.79 25.71
N GLN A 242 13.75 1.65 25.75
CA GLN A 242 15.13 1.52 25.27
C GLN A 242 15.30 1.94 23.80
N PHE A 243 14.28 1.70 22.96
CA PHE A 243 14.33 2.05 21.53
C PHE A 243 13.99 3.51 21.25
N THR A 244 13.36 4.20 22.20
CA THR A 244 13.09 5.65 22.11
C THR A 244 14.21 6.50 22.73
N GLN A 245 15.08 5.89 23.55
CA GLN A 245 16.15 6.58 24.27
C GLN A 245 17.52 6.44 23.60
N VAL A 246 17.77 5.34 22.89
CA VAL A 246 19.03 5.08 22.18
C VAL A 246 18.87 5.51 20.71
N LEU A 247 19.49 6.64 20.35
CA LEU A 247 19.44 7.17 18.99
C LEU A 247 20.38 6.39 18.05
N GLY A 248 19.89 6.06 16.86
CA GLY A 248 20.72 5.58 15.74
C GLY A 248 21.06 4.09 15.72
N GLU A 249 20.66 3.31 16.74
CA GLU A 249 20.89 1.85 16.77
C GLU A 249 19.72 1.02 16.23
N PHE A 250 18.57 1.66 15.99
CA PHE A 250 17.35 0.99 15.56
C PHE A 250 16.58 1.85 14.56
N GLN A 251 15.86 1.18 13.66
CA GLN A 251 14.83 1.77 12.84
C GLN A 251 13.47 1.29 13.31
N ILE A 252 12.51 2.22 13.34
CA ILE A 252 11.14 1.95 13.72
C ILE A 252 10.28 2.26 12.51
N ILE A 253 9.58 1.25 12.02
CA ILE A 253 8.61 1.35 10.93
C ILE A 253 7.23 1.27 11.55
N HIS A 254 6.39 2.28 11.35
CA HIS A 254 5.08 2.36 11.97
C HIS A 254 3.96 2.38 10.93
N PHE A 255 3.09 1.39 11.00
CA PHE A 255 1.90 1.29 10.18
C PHE A 255 0.67 1.65 10.98
N SER A 256 0.08 2.80 10.62
CA SER A 256 -1.20 3.24 11.14
C SER A 256 -2.35 2.59 10.38
N PHE A 257 -2.53 1.26 10.49
CA PHE A 257 -3.70 0.62 9.89
C PHE A 257 -4.94 0.84 10.73
N LEU A 258 -6.06 1.04 10.05
CA LEU A 258 -7.34 1.27 10.69
C LEU A 258 -7.66 0.14 11.68
N PHE A 259 -7.85 0.52 12.96
CA PHE A 259 -8.05 -0.36 14.13
C PHE A 259 -6.88 -1.25 14.57
N ARG A 260 -5.76 -1.33 13.83
CA ARG A 260 -4.60 -2.15 14.19
C ARG A 260 -3.29 -1.44 13.88
N LEU A 261 -2.86 -0.59 14.81
CA LEU A 261 -1.51 -0.02 14.75
C LEU A 261 -0.46 -1.13 14.92
N VAL A 262 0.55 -1.14 14.05
CA VAL A 262 1.67 -2.10 14.11
C VAL A 262 2.97 -1.34 13.96
N SER A 263 3.92 -1.55 14.88
CA SER A 263 5.29 -1.10 14.70
C SER A 263 6.23 -2.28 14.52
N ILE A 264 7.26 -2.09 13.72
CA ILE A 264 8.35 -3.04 13.54
C ILE A 264 9.65 -2.34 13.92
N ILE A 265 10.39 -2.95 14.84
CA ILE A 265 11.69 -2.48 15.29
C ILE A 265 12.75 -3.37 14.66
N ILE A 266 13.69 -2.73 13.96
CA ILE A 266 14.77 -3.41 13.26
C ILE A 266 16.10 -2.86 13.81
N PRO A 267 17.05 -3.71 14.25
CA PRO A 267 18.38 -3.30 14.64
C PRO A 267 19.08 -2.73 13.41
N PHE A 268 19.64 -1.55 13.58
CA PHE A 268 20.18 -0.78 12.49
C PHE A 268 21.64 -0.42 12.75
N ARG A 269 22.52 -0.89 11.85
CA ARG A 269 23.83 -0.29 11.59
C ARG A 269 24.09 -0.31 10.09
N GLY A 270 23.49 0.60 9.32
CA GLY A 270 23.66 0.60 7.86
C GLY A 270 23.29 1.90 7.15
N LYS A 271 23.35 1.86 5.82
CA LYS A 271 22.77 2.87 4.92
C LYS A 271 21.71 2.20 4.05
N LEU A 272 20.61 2.90 3.84
CA LEU A 272 19.54 2.48 2.94
C LEU A 272 20.03 2.60 1.50
N ILE A 273 19.96 1.50 0.75
CA ILE A 273 20.34 1.48 -0.66
C ILE A 273 19.17 0.90 -1.44
N LYS A 274 18.67 1.68 -2.40
CA LYS A 274 17.73 1.21 -3.41
C LYS A 274 18.50 0.26 -4.34
N THR A 275 18.33 -1.05 -4.14
CA THR A 275 19.04 -2.06 -4.95
C THR A 275 18.05 -2.77 -5.88
N SER A 276 18.48 -3.05 -7.12
CA SER A 276 17.68 -3.83 -8.07
C SER A 276 17.50 -5.27 -7.59
N SER A 277 16.26 -5.78 -7.61
CA SER A 277 15.93 -7.18 -7.27
C SER A 277 16.70 -8.22 -8.10
N TYR A 278 17.13 -7.85 -9.32
CA TYR A 278 17.87 -8.66 -10.28
C TYR A 278 19.28 -9.11 -9.82
N GLN A 279 19.83 -8.57 -8.73
CA GLN A 279 21.11 -9.02 -8.18
C GLN A 279 21.01 -10.31 -7.34
N ARG A 280 19.86 -11.00 -7.34
CA ARG A 280 19.62 -12.19 -6.51
C ARG A 280 19.76 -13.50 -7.30
N VAL A 281 20.92 -14.14 -7.14
CA VAL A 281 21.04 -15.60 -7.19
C VAL A 281 21.32 -16.09 -5.77
N GLY A 282 20.33 -16.70 -5.12
CA GLY A 282 20.51 -17.36 -3.83
C GLY A 282 19.49 -16.97 -2.75
N ASP A 283 18.69 -17.96 -2.35
CA ASP A 283 17.89 -18.06 -1.12
C ASP A 283 16.65 -17.15 -1.00
N THR A 284 15.52 -17.63 -1.53
CA THR A 284 14.16 -17.08 -1.29
C THR A 284 13.58 -17.59 0.03
N GLY A 285 14.36 -17.55 1.12
CA GLY A 285 14.06 -18.16 2.42
C GLY A 285 12.59 -18.02 2.81
N ARG A 286 11.78 -19.04 2.49
CA ARG A 286 10.38 -19.13 2.86
C ARG A 286 10.35 -19.50 4.33
N GLY A 287 9.75 -18.66 5.15
CA GLY A 287 9.41 -18.98 6.54
C GLY A 287 8.29 -20.01 6.69
N ASP A 288 8.12 -20.93 5.74
CA ASP A 288 7.20 -22.06 5.86
C ASP A 288 8.00 -23.29 6.28
N THR A 289 7.85 -23.65 7.54
CA THR A 289 8.27 -24.95 8.05
C THR A 289 7.39 -26.01 7.39
N LEU A 290 7.85 -26.61 6.30
CA LEU A 290 7.54 -27.97 5.85
C LEU A 290 8.53 -28.33 4.73
N GLY A 291 9.43 -29.26 5.07
CA GLY A 291 10.52 -29.85 4.27
C GLY A 291 10.64 -29.47 2.79
N ILE A 292 11.74 -28.80 2.45
CA ILE A 292 12.75 -29.21 1.45
C ILE A 292 13.92 -28.23 1.64
N ARG A 293 15.02 -28.72 2.24
CA ARG A 293 16.33 -28.07 2.11
C ARG A 293 16.73 -28.19 0.64
N ARG A 294 16.92 -27.06 -0.05
CA ARG A 294 17.82 -27.03 -1.20
C ARG A 294 19.10 -26.38 -0.74
N ASP A 295 20.08 -27.23 -0.42
CA ASP A 295 21.47 -26.85 -0.39
C ASP A 295 21.82 -26.30 -1.78
N VAL A 296 22.00 -24.98 -1.88
CA VAL A 296 22.63 -24.38 -3.05
C VAL A 296 23.96 -23.82 -2.59
N ASN A 297 24.99 -24.63 -2.80
CA ASN A 297 26.36 -24.16 -2.88
C ASN A 297 26.45 -23.07 -3.96
N VAL A 298 26.45 -21.80 -3.55
CA VAL A 298 27.00 -20.74 -4.37
C VAL A 298 28.36 -20.38 -3.78
N LEU A 299 29.38 -20.77 -4.53
CA LEU A 299 30.77 -20.40 -4.33
C LEU A 299 30.90 -18.88 -4.07
N GLY A 300 31.40 -18.54 -2.88
CA GLY A 300 32.27 -17.38 -2.67
C GLY A 300 31.76 -15.99 -3.10
N THR A 301 30.70 -15.47 -2.48
CA THR A 301 30.52 -14.00 -2.37
C THR A 301 29.94 -13.65 -1.01
N HIS A 302 30.68 -12.85 -0.25
CA HIS A 302 30.27 -12.32 1.04
C HIS A 302 29.15 -11.31 0.81
N ASN A 303 27.90 -11.65 1.16
CA ASN A 303 26.74 -10.78 1.49
C ASN A 303 25.42 -11.52 1.17
N ILE A 304 24.82 -12.17 2.18
CA ILE A 304 23.52 -12.83 2.03
C ILE A 304 22.42 -11.82 2.37
N CYS A 305 21.56 -11.50 1.40
CA CYS A 305 20.37 -10.65 1.62
C CYS A 305 19.12 -11.52 1.73
N ARG A 306 18.47 -11.53 2.90
CA ARG A 306 17.22 -12.27 3.14
C ARG A 306 16.02 -11.34 3.01
N TYR A 307 15.08 -11.68 2.15
CA TYR A 307 13.84 -10.91 2.02
C TYR A 307 12.87 -11.23 3.15
N VAL A 308 12.37 -10.19 3.81
CA VAL A 308 11.28 -10.29 4.78
C VAL A 308 10.00 -9.80 4.13
N ASP A 309 9.10 -10.73 3.87
CA ASP A 309 7.75 -10.42 3.41
C ASP A 309 6.90 -9.95 4.59
N LEU A 310 6.99 -8.65 4.90
CA LEU A 310 6.16 -8.07 5.95
C LEU A 310 4.68 -7.99 5.55
N PHE A 311 4.32 -8.06 4.26
CA PHE A 311 2.92 -8.16 3.87
C PHE A 311 2.34 -9.48 4.39
N LYS A 312 3.08 -10.59 4.30
CA LYS A 312 2.69 -11.87 4.93
C LYS A 312 2.54 -11.72 6.45
N ILE A 313 3.53 -11.13 7.12
CA ILE A 313 3.53 -10.95 8.60
C ILE A 313 2.36 -10.08 9.09
N ILE A 314 1.98 -9.05 8.33
CA ILE A 314 0.87 -8.15 8.70
C ILE A 314 -0.48 -8.78 8.32
N SER A 315 -0.53 -9.63 7.29
CA SER A 315 -1.77 -10.29 6.83
C SER A 315 -2.26 -11.39 7.78
N GLU A 316 -1.35 -12.10 8.45
CA GLU A 316 -1.63 -13.18 9.41
C GLU A 316 -2.10 -12.63 10.78
#